data_AF-A0A7J2QYF2-F1
#
_entry.id   AF-A0A7J2QYF2-F1
#
_cell.length_a   1.000
_cell.length_b   1.000
_cell.length_c   1.000
_cell.angle_alpha   90.00
_cell.angle_beta   90.00
_cell.angle_gamma   90.00
#
_symmetry.space_group_name_H-M   'P 1'
#
loop_
_entity.id
_entity.type
_entity.pdbx_description
1 polymer ?
#
loop_
_entity_poly.entity_id
_entity_poly.type
_entity_poly.pdbx_seq_one_letter_code
_entity_poly.pdbx_strand_id
1 'polypeptide(L)'
;MKHSSAIEDHKQILEHNLKEQGYFSIDWGRQGGVILGYILVFLGYYGIIANTYTFDQYGRWISFTEMNKKFLIWTYITYIQSYFLPAIFLFLVSFMLTYKEEIPQYGIKASLWLVPFIVVQGFIFYFFMYGLSFEPFIFQFASGEGYLNILILYGVVISGSISGMKIKYNRIKKRQSYYVE
;
A
#
# COMPACT_ATOMS: atom_id res chain seq x y z
N MET A 1 15.05 -58.87 5.12
CA MET A 1 15.82 -58.14 4.07
C MET A 1 15.01 -57.07 3.33
N LYS A 2 13.70 -57.22 3.07
CA LYS A 2 12.86 -56.19 2.41
C LYS A 2 12.63 -54.88 3.19
N HIS A 3 12.89 -54.86 4.51
CA HIS A 3 12.60 -53.69 5.34
C HIS A 3 13.69 -52.61 5.29
N SER A 4 14.89 -52.95 4.81
CA SER A 4 16.04 -52.02 4.74
C SER A 4 15.99 -51.13 3.49
N SER A 5 15.51 -51.65 2.34
CA SER A 5 15.48 -50.87 1.10
C SER A 5 14.45 -49.74 1.13
N ALA A 6 13.31 -49.94 1.79
CA ALA A 6 12.27 -48.92 1.91
C ALA A 6 12.72 -47.71 2.75
N ILE A 7 13.65 -47.93 3.71
CA ILE A 7 14.20 -46.84 4.54
C ILE A 7 15.22 -46.04 3.72
N GLU A 8 16.02 -46.70 2.89
CA GLU A 8 16.98 -46.07 1.99
C GLU A 8 16.29 -45.24 0.89
N ASP A 9 15.22 -45.77 0.28
CA ASP A 9 14.41 -45.04 -0.71
C ASP A 9 13.76 -43.80 -0.07
N HIS A 10 13.21 -43.94 1.14
CA HIS A 10 12.58 -42.81 1.81
C HIS A 10 13.58 -41.71 2.20
N LYS A 11 14.81 -42.09 2.54
CA LYS A 11 15.90 -41.16 2.85
C LYS A 11 16.40 -40.43 1.60
N GLN A 12 16.51 -41.14 0.48
CA GLN A 12 16.85 -40.52 -0.82
C GLN A 12 15.77 -39.54 -1.30
N ILE A 13 14.49 -39.88 -1.12
CA ILE A 13 13.37 -38.99 -1.45
C ILE A 13 13.38 -37.73 -0.55
N LEU A 14 13.72 -37.88 0.74
CA LEU A 14 13.85 -36.74 1.65
C LEU A 14 15.06 -35.86 1.29
N GLU A 15 16.20 -36.45 0.96
CA GLU A 15 17.39 -35.69 0.53
C GLU A 15 17.17 -34.99 -0.82
N HIS A 16 16.43 -35.60 -1.75
CA HIS A 16 16.02 -34.97 -3.01
C HIS A 16 15.08 -33.78 -2.78
N ASN A 17 14.06 -33.94 -1.95
CA ASN A 17 13.11 -32.87 -1.62
C ASN A 17 13.75 -31.73 -0.82
N LEU A 18 14.74 -32.02 0.04
CA LEU A 18 15.50 -31.00 0.76
C LEU A 18 16.47 -30.23 -0.16
N LYS A 19 16.98 -30.87 -1.22
CA LYS A 19 17.79 -30.21 -2.25
C LYS A 19 16.99 -29.27 -3.15
N GLU A 20 15.73 -29.60 -3.44
CA GLU A 20 14.83 -28.72 -4.22
C GLU A 20 14.29 -27.52 -3.42
N GLN A 21 14.37 -27.55 -2.08
CA GLN A 21 14.01 -26.39 -1.25
C GLN A 21 15.10 -25.31 -1.16
N GLY A 22 16.22 -25.48 -1.85
CA GLY A 22 17.34 -24.53 -1.85
C GLY A 22 17.25 -23.55 -3.01
N TYR A 23 16.72 -22.36 -2.73
CA TYR A 23 17.14 -21.02 -3.21
C TYR A 23 15.89 -20.13 -3.26
N PHE A 24 15.51 -19.56 -2.10
CA PHE A 24 14.65 -18.40 -2.05
C PHE A 24 15.41 -17.22 -2.70
N SER A 25 15.38 -17.15 -4.04
CA SER A 25 15.90 -15.98 -4.75
C SER A 25 14.94 -14.83 -4.51
N ILE A 26 15.37 -13.88 -3.67
CA ILE A 26 14.67 -12.61 -3.52
C ILE A 26 14.67 -11.92 -4.88
N ASP A 27 13.47 -11.75 -5.45
CA ASP A 27 13.28 -10.94 -6.64
C ASP A 27 13.32 -9.45 -6.23
N TRP A 28 14.54 -8.90 -6.27
CA TRP A 28 14.82 -7.50 -5.95
C TRP A 28 14.08 -6.52 -6.85
N GLY A 29 13.79 -6.90 -8.11
CA GLY A 29 13.05 -6.06 -9.04
C GLY A 29 11.60 -5.87 -8.59
N ARG A 30 10.96 -6.98 -8.20
CA ARG A 30 9.59 -6.97 -7.67
C ARG A 30 9.49 -6.25 -6.33
N GLN A 31 10.37 -6.58 -5.38
CA GLN A 31 10.37 -5.95 -4.05
C GLN A 31 10.67 -4.45 -4.12
N GLY A 32 11.58 -4.04 -5.01
CA GLY A 32 11.91 -2.63 -5.24
C GLY A 32 10.71 -1.81 -5.69
N GLY A 33 9.83 -2.36 -6.54
CA GLY A 33 8.60 -1.69 -6.95
C GLY A 33 7.62 -1.43 -5.79
N VAL A 34 7.45 -2.42 -4.92
CA VAL A 34 6.60 -2.30 -3.72
C VAL A 34 7.17 -1.29 -2.72
N ILE A 35 8.48 -1.36 -2.45
CA ILE A 35 9.18 -0.42 -1.56
C ILE A 35 9.05 1.01 -2.09
N LEU A 36 9.25 1.22 -3.40
CA LEU A 36 9.08 2.52 -4.03
C LEU A 36 7.64 3.03 -3.87
N GLY A 37 6.64 2.16 -4.00
CA GLY A 37 5.24 2.48 -3.72
C GLY A 37 5.02 3.00 -2.30
N TYR A 38 5.61 2.34 -1.29
CA TYR A 38 5.55 2.80 0.11
C TYR A 38 6.26 4.13 0.31
N ILE A 39 7.43 4.34 -0.30
CA ILE A 39 8.16 5.62 -0.25
C ILE A 39 7.34 6.74 -0.89
N LEU A 40 6.68 6.48 -2.02
CA LEU A 40 5.81 7.45 -2.68
C LEU A 40 4.60 7.82 -1.82
N VAL A 41 3.98 6.86 -1.16
CA VAL A 41 2.93 7.17 -0.17
C VAL A 41 3.53 7.94 1.00
N PHE A 42 4.69 7.54 1.51
CA PHE A 42 5.31 8.20 2.64
C PHE A 42 5.59 9.69 2.37
N LEU A 43 6.25 10.00 1.25
CA LEU A 43 6.63 11.36 0.88
C LEU A 43 5.53 12.12 0.16
N GLY A 44 4.89 11.51 -0.83
CA GLY A 44 3.92 12.16 -1.70
C GLY A 44 2.57 12.36 -1.03
N TYR A 45 1.96 11.28 -0.52
CA TYR A 45 0.62 11.36 0.06
C TYR A 45 0.61 12.26 1.31
N TYR A 46 1.52 12.02 2.26
CA TYR A 46 1.63 12.87 3.44
C TYR A 46 2.27 14.23 3.17
N GLY A 47 3.11 14.36 2.14
CA GLY A 47 3.62 15.67 1.70
C GLY A 47 2.50 16.58 1.20
N ILE A 48 1.55 16.05 0.42
CA ILE A 48 0.37 16.81 -0.01
C ILE A 48 -0.48 17.22 1.20
N ILE A 49 -0.74 16.28 2.12
CA ILE A 49 -1.53 16.54 3.33
C ILE A 49 -0.87 17.62 4.20
N ALA A 50 0.43 17.49 4.45
CA ALA A 50 1.20 18.46 5.23
C ALA A 50 1.17 19.83 4.56
N ASN A 51 1.42 19.91 3.25
CA ASN A 51 1.39 21.17 2.52
C ASN A 51 0.01 21.86 2.58
N THR A 52 -1.07 21.08 2.62
CA THR A 52 -2.44 21.62 2.69
C THR A 52 -2.74 22.30 4.03
N TYR A 53 -2.20 21.79 5.14
CA TYR A 53 -2.51 22.29 6.48
C TYR A 53 -1.44 23.21 7.08
N THR A 54 -0.25 23.23 6.49
CA THR A 54 0.87 24.04 6.99
C THR A 54 0.78 25.49 6.52
N PHE A 55 -0.01 25.78 5.48
CA PHE A 55 -0.19 27.12 4.92
C PHE A 55 -1.65 27.57 5.00
N ASP A 56 -1.88 28.82 5.41
CA ASP A 56 -3.20 29.46 5.34
C ASP A 56 -3.55 29.88 3.90
N GLN A 57 -4.78 30.35 3.69
CA GLN A 57 -5.25 30.88 2.40
C GLN A 57 -4.47 32.11 1.88
N TYR A 58 -3.65 32.72 2.72
CA TYR A 58 -2.77 33.85 2.41
C TYR A 58 -1.30 33.42 2.26
N GLY A 59 -1.00 32.11 2.28
CA GLY A 59 0.34 31.55 2.16
C GLY A 59 1.21 31.71 3.41
N ARG A 60 0.62 32.03 4.57
CA ARG A 60 1.34 32.14 5.84
C ARG A 60 1.43 30.79 6.53
N TRP A 61 2.58 30.54 7.15
CA TRP A 61 2.84 29.31 7.88
C TRP A 61 2.01 29.26 9.18
N ILE A 62 1.27 28.18 9.37
CA ILE A 62 0.48 27.94 10.59
C ILE A 62 1.31 27.07 11.54
N SER A 63 1.41 27.48 12.81
CA SER A 63 2.08 26.68 13.84
C SER A 63 1.30 25.38 14.10
N PHE A 64 2.03 24.29 14.31
CA PHE A 64 1.44 22.98 14.64
C PHE A 64 0.54 23.02 15.88
N THR A 65 0.74 23.96 16.79
CA THR A 65 -0.10 24.16 17.99
C THR A 65 -1.54 24.58 17.67
N GLU A 66 -1.77 25.20 16.52
CA GLU A 66 -3.07 25.71 16.09
C GLU A 66 -3.74 24.79 15.06
N MET A 67 -3.04 23.77 14.58
CA MET A 67 -3.54 22.83 13.59
C MET A 67 -4.52 21.82 14.20
N ASN A 68 -5.55 21.46 13.45
CA ASN A 68 -6.50 20.43 13.87
C ASN A 68 -5.85 19.03 13.81
N LYS A 69 -5.40 18.52 14.95
CA LYS A 69 -4.70 17.21 15.07
C LYS A 69 -5.36 16.04 14.31
N LYS A 70 -6.68 16.08 14.10
CA LYS A 70 -7.45 15.03 13.43
C LYS A 70 -7.05 14.83 11.97
N PHE A 71 -6.48 15.83 11.27
CA PHE A 71 -6.15 15.70 9.83
C PHE A 71 -5.10 14.61 9.55
N LEU A 72 -4.22 14.30 10.51
CA LEU A 72 -3.19 13.26 10.38
C LEU A 72 -3.76 11.84 10.41
N ILE A 73 -4.91 11.69 11.09
CA ILE A 73 -5.59 10.41 11.27
C ILE A 73 -6.72 10.29 10.25
N TRP A 74 -7.55 11.31 10.12
CA TRP A 74 -8.67 11.39 9.18
C TRP A 74 -8.26 12.15 7.93
N THR A 75 -7.37 11.55 7.14
CA THR A 75 -6.77 12.19 5.98
C THR A 75 -7.81 12.61 4.93
N TYR A 76 -8.98 11.95 4.89
CA TYR A 76 -10.08 12.32 3.98
C TYR A 76 -10.59 13.77 4.16
N ILE A 77 -10.45 14.37 5.35
CA ILE A 77 -10.91 15.75 5.58
C ILE A 77 -10.12 16.76 4.72
N THR A 78 -8.91 16.37 4.31
CA THR A 78 -8.03 17.18 3.48
C THR A 78 -8.41 17.11 1.99
N TYR A 79 -9.23 16.14 1.58
CA TYR A 79 -9.44 15.84 0.17
C TYR A 79 -10.16 16.98 -0.54
N ILE A 80 -11.21 17.54 0.02
CA ILE A 80 -11.94 18.65 -0.64
C ILE A 80 -11.01 19.87 -0.78
N GLN A 81 -10.26 20.21 0.27
CA GLN A 81 -9.35 21.36 0.29
C GLN A 81 -8.19 21.22 -0.70
N SER A 82 -7.74 20.00 -0.94
CA SER A 82 -6.65 19.68 -1.86
C SER A 82 -7.15 19.21 -3.24
N TYR A 83 -8.41 19.48 -3.61
CA TYR A 83 -9.02 19.06 -4.88
C TYR A 83 -8.87 17.55 -5.17
N PHE A 84 -9.04 16.74 -4.12
CA PHE A 84 -8.90 15.28 -4.08
C PHE A 84 -7.50 14.78 -4.47
N LEU A 85 -6.47 15.64 -4.45
CA LEU A 85 -5.12 15.29 -4.88
C LEU A 85 -4.51 14.10 -4.11
N PRO A 86 -4.64 13.98 -2.76
CA PRO A 86 -4.15 12.80 -2.04
C PRO A 86 -4.86 11.51 -2.49
N ALA A 87 -6.18 11.57 -2.70
CA ALA A 87 -6.94 10.41 -3.17
C ALA A 87 -6.53 10.00 -4.59
N ILE A 88 -6.39 10.97 -5.51
CA ILE A 88 -5.93 10.72 -6.88
C ILE A 88 -4.51 10.15 -6.86
N PHE A 89 -3.63 10.70 -6.02
CA PHE A 89 -2.26 10.20 -5.88
C PHE A 89 -2.25 8.74 -5.38
N LEU A 90 -3.02 8.42 -4.34
CA LEU A 90 -3.14 7.05 -3.82
C LEU A 90 -3.75 6.08 -4.85
N PHE A 91 -4.74 6.55 -5.61
CA PHE A 91 -5.31 5.81 -6.75
C PHE A 91 -4.23 5.50 -7.78
N LEU A 92 -3.39 6.47 -8.16
CA LEU A 92 -2.33 6.29 -9.15
C LEU A 92 -1.23 5.35 -8.66
N VAL A 93 -0.83 5.45 -7.40
CA VAL A 93 0.18 4.54 -6.82
C VAL A 93 -0.33 3.10 -6.82
N SER A 94 -1.55 2.86 -6.32
CA SER A 94 -2.16 1.52 -6.31
C SER A 94 -2.41 0.96 -7.72
N PHE A 95 -2.80 1.82 -8.66
CA PHE A 95 -2.87 1.50 -10.08
C PHE A 95 -1.52 1.04 -10.63
N MET A 96 -0.45 1.82 -10.39
CA MET A 96 0.88 1.53 -10.92
C MET A 96 1.49 0.26 -10.32
N LEU A 97 1.31 0.04 -9.01
CA LEU A 97 1.73 -1.20 -8.34
C LEU A 97 1.07 -2.41 -9.00
N THR A 98 -0.23 -2.35 -9.23
CA THR A 98 -0.96 -3.48 -9.86
C THR A 98 -0.64 -3.65 -11.34
N TYR A 99 -0.41 -2.55 -12.06
CA TYR A 99 -0.11 -2.58 -13.48
C TYR A 99 1.28 -3.15 -13.78
N LYS A 100 2.29 -2.78 -12.98
CA LYS A 100 3.68 -3.24 -13.16
C LYS A 100 3.91 -4.67 -12.70
N GLU A 101 3.16 -5.13 -11.70
CA GLU A 101 3.30 -6.49 -11.17
C GLU A 101 2.96 -7.55 -12.21
N GLU A 102 3.76 -8.62 -12.34
CA GLU A 102 3.54 -9.69 -13.32
C GLU A 102 2.17 -10.38 -13.14
N ILE A 103 1.84 -10.73 -11.89
CA ILE A 103 0.56 -11.33 -11.49
C ILE A 103 -0.26 -10.25 -10.76
N PRO A 104 -1.34 -9.71 -11.36
CA PRO A 104 -2.09 -8.58 -10.81
C PRO A 104 -2.62 -8.80 -9.39
N GLN A 105 -2.89 -10.04 -9.01
CA GLN A 105 -3.38 -10.39 -7.68
C GLN A 105 -2.35 -10.06 -6.57
N TYR A 106 -1.05 -10.21 -6.83
CA TYR A 106 -0.02 -9.78 -5.89
C TYR A 106 0.04 -8.27 -5.77
N GLY A 107 -0.12 -7.55 -6.89
CA GLY A 107 -0.17 -6.09 -6.91
C GLY A 107 -1.38 -5.53 -6.14
N ILE A 108 -2.54 -6.19 -6.24
CA ILE A 108 -3.73 -5.86 -5.42
C ILE A 108 -3.42 -6.09 -3.93
N LYS A 109 -2.84 -7.24 -3.56
CA LYS A 109 -2.47 -7.53 -2.17
C LYS A 109 -1.47 -6.49 -1.62
N ALA A 110 -0.44 -6.14 -2.38
CA ALA A 110 0.53 -5.11 -2.00
C ALA A 110 -0.12 -3.73 -1.84
N SER A 111 -1.02 -3.38 -2.77
CA SER A 111 -1.77 -2.12 -2.70
C SER A 111 -2.68 -2.06 -1.47
N LEU A 112 -3.36 -3.16 -1.11
CA LEU A 112 -4.19 -3.22 0.11
C LEU A 112 -3.37 -2.98 1.38
N TRP A 113 -2.10 -3.40 1.42
CA TRP A 113 -1.17 -3.11 2.52
C TRP A 113 -0.80 -1.63 2.63
N LEU A 114 -1.06 -0.80 1.63
CA LEU A 114 -0.89 0.66 1.74
C LEU A 114 -1.82 1.27 2.79
N VAL A 115 -3.03 0.70 2.98
CA VAL A 115 -4.00 1.25 3.94
C VAL A 115 -3.51 1.17 5.39
N PRO A 116 -3.15 -0.02 5.93
CA PRO A 116 -2.60 -0.09 7.28
C PRO A 116 -1.27 0.67 7.40
N PHE A 117 -0.46 0.71 6.34
CA PHE A 117 0.76 1.52 6.31
C PHE A 117 0.46 3.03 6.50
N ILE A 118 -0.52 3.58 5.76
CA ILE A 118 -0.97 4.97 5.91
C ILE A 118 -1.49 5.22 7.33
N VAL A 119 -2.32 4.33 7.87
CA VAL A 119 -2.84 4.47 9.24
C VAL A 119 -1.69 4.54 10.24
N VAL A 120 -0.76 3.58 10.21
CA VAL A 120 0.41 3.58 11.11
C VAL A 120 1.26 4.85 10.94
N GLN A 121 1.44 5.31 9.70
CA GLN A 121 2.18 6.53 9.42
C GLN A 121 1.50 7.78 10.01
N GLY A 122 0.16 7.86 9.98
CA GLY A 122 -0.59 8.92 10.63
C GLY A 122 -0.36 8.98 12.14
N PHE A 123 -0.26 7.82 12.79
CA PHE A 123 0.07 7.72 14.22
C PHE A 123 1.50 8.18 14.49
N ILE A 124 2.46 7.73 13.67
CA ILE A 124 3.86 8.12 13.78
C ILE A 124 4.00 9.65 13.65
N PHE A 125 3.37 10.27 12.64
CA PHE A 125 3.40 11.72 12.50
C PHE A 125 2.71 12.44 13.64
N TYR A 126 1.58 11.92 14.13
CA TYR A 126 0.93 12.48 15.30
C TYR A 126 1.90 12.49 16.49
N PHE A 127 2.62 11.39 16.75
CA PHE A 127 3.57 11.32 17.86
C PHE A 127 4.75 12.26 17.69
N PHE A 128 5.27 12.42 16.47
CA PHE A 128 6.34 13.38 16.21
C PHE A 128 5.90 14.83 16.41
N MET A 129 4.67 15.19 16.05
CA MET A 129 4.19 16.58 16.11
C MET A 129 3.62 16.96 17.49
N TYR A 130 2.90 16.04 18.14
CA TYR A 130 2.12 16.33 19.36
C TYR A 130 2.58 15.54 20.59
N GLY A 131 3.58 14.67 20.45
CA GLY A 131 4.09 13.81 21.50
C GLY A 131 3.32 12.50 21.65
N LEU A 132 3.82 11.61 22.52
CA LEU A 132 3.20 10.32 22.80
C LEU A 132 1.88 10.51 23.57
N SER A 133 0.77 10.10 22.96
CA SER A 133 -0.56 10.15 23.58
C SER A 133 -1.44 9.00 23.10
N PHE A 134 -2.54 8.72 23.82
CA PHE A 134 -3.56 7.76 23.40
C PHE A 134 -4.62 8.36 22.47
N GLU A 135 -4.63 9.68 22.25
CA GLU A 135 -5.59 10.36 21.38
C GLU A 135 -5.70 9.78 19.97
N PRO A 136 -4.61 9.46 19.23
CA PRO A 136 -4.75 8.94 17.86
C PRO A 136 -5.44 7.59 17.80
N PHE A 137 -5.30 6.73 18.83
CA PHE A 137 -6.04 5.48 18.93
C PHE A 137 -7.53 5.73 19.09
N ILE A 138 -7.90 6.70 19.93
CA ILE A 138 -9.30 7.10 20.15
C ILE A 138 -9.88 7.66 18.85
N PHE A 139 -9.16 8.55 18.15
CA PHE A 139 -9.60 9.10 16.87
C PHE A 139 -9.75 8.03 15.78
N GLN A 140 -8.89 7.01 15.77
CA GLN A 140 -8.92 5.99 14.72
C GLN A 140 -9.96 4.87 14.98
N PHE A 141 -10.13 4.44 16.23
CA PHE A 141 -10.88 3.23 16.56
C PHE A 141 -12.13 3.47 17.42
N ALA A 142 -12.22 4.61 18.12
CA ALA A 142 -13.36 4.94 18.98
C ALA A 142 -14.34 5.94 18.34
N SER A 143 -14.12 6.32 17.07
CA SER A 143 -14.99 7.26 16.35
C SER A 143 -15.46 6.69 15.01
N GLY A 144 -16.68 7.06 14.60
CA GLY A 144 -17.25 6.64 13.31
C GLY A 144 -16.45 7.19 12.11
N GLU A 145 -15.88 8.37 12.26
CA GLU A 145 -15.02 9.03 11.27
C GLU A 145 -13.72 8.24 11.02
N GLY A 146 -13.16 7.60 12.06
CA GLY A 146 -12.01 6.72 11.91
C GLY A 146 -12.29 5.52 10.98
N TYR A 147 -13.46 4.89 11.13
CA TYR A 147 -13.90 3.80 10.24
C TYR A 147 -14.24 4.30 8.84
N LEU A 148 -14.87 5.47 8.73
CA LEU A 148 -15.14 6.11 7.45
C LEU A 148 -13.83 6.39 6.68
N ASN A 149 -12.80 6.86 7.37
CA ASN A 149 -11.48 7.08 6.78
C ASN A 149 -10.89 5.77 6.22
N ILE A 150 -10.93 4.68 6.99
CA ILE A 150 -10.45 3.36 6.54
C ILE A 150 -11.23 2.90 5.30
N LEU A 151 -12.56 3.07 5.30
CA LEU A 151 -13.41 2.69 4.18
C LEU A 151 -13.04 3.48 2.90
N ILE A 152 -12.86 4.80 3.02
CA ILE A 152 -12.45 5.66 1.91
C ILE A 152 -11.08 5.23 1.37
N LEU A 153 -10.10 4.99 2.26
CA LEU A 153 -8.76 4.54 1.86
C LEU A 153 -8.81 3.22 1.09
N TYR A 154 -9.54 2.23 1.59
CA TYR A 154 -9.75 0.96 0.87
C TYR A 154 -10.48 1.16 -0.45
N GLY A 155 -11.50 2.01 -0.50
CA GLY A 155 -12.23 2.31 -1.73
C GLY A 155 -11.33 2.88 -2.82
N VAL A 156 -10.45 3.82 -2.47
CA VAL A 156 -9.48 4.43 -3.39
C VAL A 156 -8.43 3.40 -3.85
N VAL A 157 -7.87 2.64 -2.91
CA VAL A 157 -6.85 1.62 -3.20
C VAL A 157 -7.39 0.50 -4.08
N ILE A 158 -8.59 -0.01 -3.78
CA ILE A 158 -9.23 -1.09 -4.54
C ILE A 158 -9.59 -0.59 -5.94
N SER A 159 -10.18 0.60 -6.07
CA SER A 159 -10.54 1.15 -7.37
C SER A 159 -9.30 1.38 -8.26
N GLY A 160 -8.19 1.88 -7.71
CA GLY A 160 -6.92 2.03 -8.42
C GLY A 160 -6.36 0.68 -8.87
N SER A 161 -6.31 -0.29 -7.96
CA SER A 161 -5.77 -1.62 -8.24
C SER A 161 -6.58 -2.39 -9.28
N ILE A 162 -7.92 -2.39 -9.18
CA ILE A 162 -8.81 -3.04 -10.16
C ILE A 162 -8.65 -2.38 -11.54
N SER A 163 -8.53 -1.05 -11.58
CA SER A 163 -8.30 -0.33 -12.83
C SER A 163 -6.98 -0.75 -13.48
N GLY A 164 -5.90 -0.86 -12.70
CA GLY A 164 -4.59 -1.35 -13.16
C GLY A 164 -4.67 -2.74 -13.76
N MET A 165 -5.34 -3.66 -13.07
CA MET A 165 -5.57 -5.04 -13.54
C MET A 165 -6.36 -5.08 -14.86
N LYS A 166 -7.48 -4.34 -14.96
CA LYS A 166 -8.32 -4.31 -16.17
C LYS A 166 -7.57 -3.80 -17.40
N ILE A 167 -6.82 -2.71 -17.25
CA ILE A 167 -6.03 -2.15 -18.35
C ILE A 167 -4.94 -3.12 -18.79
N LYS A 168 -4.25 -3.76 -17.83
CA LYS A 168 -3.24 -4.78 -18.14
C LYS A 168 -3.83 -5.96 -18.92
N TYR A 169 -4.95 -6.50 -18.46
CA TYR A 169 -5.64 -7.61 -19.11
C TYR A 169 -6.02 -7.27 -20.56
N ASN A 170 -6.60 -6.09 -20.79
CA ASN A 170 -6.96 -5.63 -22.13
C ASN A 170 -5.74 -5.49 -23.05
N ARG A 171 -4.58 -5.06 -22.53
CA ARG A 171 -3.34 -4.94 -23.32
C ARG A 171 -2.79 -6.31 -23.73
N ILE A 172 -2.82 -7.30 -22.84
CA ILE A 172 -2.37 -8.66 -23.13
C ILE A 172 -3.28 -9.31 -24.16
N LYS A 173 -4.60 -9.21 -23.99
CA LYS A 173 -5.60 -9.73 -24.95
C LYS A 173 -5.37 -9.17 -26.36
N LYS A 174 -5.19 -7.85 -26.49
CA LYS A 174 -4.91 -7.21 -27.78
C LYS A 174 -3.63 -7.74 -28.43
N ARG A 175 -2.55 -7.93 -27.65
CA ARG A 175 -1.29 -8.47 -28.18
C ARG A 175 -1.44 -9.90 -28.70
N GLN A 176 -2.18 -10.74 -27.98
CA GLN A 176 -2.41 -12.12 -28.41
C GLN A 176 -3.22 -12.19 -29.72
N SER A 177 -4.19 -11.31 -29.92
CA SER A 177 -4.94 -11.23 -31.19
C SER A 177 -4.05 -10.92 -32.40
N TYR A 178 -2.98 -10.14 -32.25
CA TYR A 178 -2.04 -9.84 -33.34
C TYR A 178 -1.12 -10.99 -33.75
N TYR A 179 -0.95 -12.02 -32.91
CA TYR A 179 -0.09 -13.17 -33.24
C TYR A 179 -0.86 -14.35 -33.84
N VAL A 180 -2.18 -14.24 -33.95
CA VAL A 180 -3.07 -15.30 -34.46
C VAL A 180 -3.60 -14.97 -35.87
N GLU A 181 -3.34 -13.76 -36.36
CA GLU A 181 -3.55 -13.33 -37.76
C GLU A 181 -2.23 -13.36 -38.54
#